data_AF-A0A0E3QA81-F1
#
_entry.id   AF-A0A0E3QA81-F1
#
_cell.length_a   1.000
_cell.length_b   1.000
_cell.length_c   1.000
_cell.angle_alpha   90.00
_cell.angle_beta   90.00
_cell.angle_gamma   90.00
#
_symmetry.space_group_name_H-M   'P 1'
#
loop_
_entity.id
_entity.type
_entity.pdbx_description
1 polymer ?
#
loop_
_entity_poly.entity_id
_entity_poly.type
_entity_poly.pdbx_seq_one_letter_code
_entity_poly.pdbx_strand_id
1 'polypeptide(L)'
;MTTSYNENTDQEVNLTPPEQEYIVELLKDDFVCTQSASSSISTEEDVELLEFTEASENIFEISLTGISIVKGQTRYNKAYVGSKALYLDISLSWGSARNILSLTIYSPTGVSYGAYKPQSGSNSIVLRVRPKTGTYLQGGYWKLNVFGASISGTEYYTLKAAYHT
;
A
#
# COMPACT_ATOMS: atom_id res chain seq x y z
N MET A 1 15.21 -59.67 -1.16
CA MET A 1 16.38 -58.78 -1.25
C MET A 1 16.64 -58.61 -2.74
N THR A 2 16.51 -57.46 -3.39
CA THR A 2 16.69 -56.07 -2.96
C THR A 2 15.86 -55.18 -3.89
N THR A 3 15.15 -54.20 -3.34
CA THR A 3 14.47 -53.12 -4.08
C THR A 3 15.47 -52.01 -4.37
N SER A 4 15.60 -51.59 -5.63
CA SER A 4 16.29 -50.35 -6.01
C SER A 4 15.28 -49.28 -6.37
N TYR A 5 15.21 -48.29 -5.48
CA TYR A 5 14.52 -47.02 -5.64
C TYR A 5 15.23 -46.21 -6.73
N ASN A 6 14.49 -45.68 -7.70
CA ASN A 6 14.98 -44.58 -8.52
C ASN A 6 14.42 -43.28 -7.94
N GLU A 7 15.36 -42.41 -7.56
CA GLU A 7 15.14 -41.10 -6.98
C GLU A 7 14.40 -40.20 -7.98
N ASN A 8 13.23 -39.72 -7.55
CA ASN A 8 12.61 -38.55 -8.15
C ASN A 8 13.54 -37.37 -7.89
N THR A 9 14.05 -36.77 -8.96
CA THR A 9 14.69 -35.47 -8.90
C THR A 9 13.58 -34.46 -8.66
N ASP A 10 13.44 -34.02 -7.41
CA ASP A 10 12.60 -32.90 -7.03
C ASP A 10 13.12 -31.66 -7.78
N GLN A 11 12.48 -31.36 -8.91
CA GLN A 11 12.50 -30.00 -9.43
C GLN A 11 11.77 -29.16 -8.40
N GLU A 12 12.53 -28.41 -7.62
CA GLU A 12 12.04 -27.29 -6.84
C GLU A 12 11.38 -26.32 -7.82
N VAL A 13 10.09 -26.53 -8.07
CA VAL A 13 9.26 -25.59 -8.79
C VAL A 13 9.30 -24.35 -7.93
N ASN A 14 10.06 -23.35 -8.37
CA ASN A 14 9.92 -21.96 -7.94
C ASN A 14 8.50 -21.53 -8.29
N LEU A 15 7.53 -21.96 -7.48
CA LEU A 15 6.17 -21.51 -7.51
C LEU A 15 6.24 -20.06 -7.04
N THR A 16 6.41 -19.16 -7.98
CA THR A 16 6.04 -17.76 -7.78
C THR A 16 4.61 -17.82 -7.26
N PRO A 17 4.30 -17.32 -6.05
CA PRO A 17 2.95 -17.34 -5.54
C PRO A 17 2.04 -16.72 -6.61
N PRO A 18 0.87 -17.32 -6.90
CA PRO A 18 -0.02 -16.78 -7.93
C PRO A 18 -0.25 -15.30 -7.64
N GLU A 19 -0.07 -14.45 -8.66
CA GLU A 19 -0.24 -13.00 -8.52
C GLU A 19 -1.64 -12.73 -7.96
N GLN A 20 -1.72 -12.30 -6.71
CA GLN A 20 -2.98 -11.97 -6.08
C GLN A 20 -3.38 -10.57 -6.54
N GLU A 21 -4.55 -10.48 -7.19
CA GLU A 21 -5.16 -9.18 -7.52
C GLU A 21 -5.94 -8.63 -6.32
N TYR A 22 -5.94 -7.31 -6.17
CA TYR A 22 -6.63 -6.61 -5.10
C TYR A 22 -7.71 -5.68 -5.64
N ILE A 23 -8.80 -5.56 -4.89
CA ILE A 23 -9.80 -4.51 -5.05
C ILE A 23 -9.38 -3.37 -4.13
N VAL A 24 -9.29 -2.16 -4.68
CA VAL A 24 -9.10 -0.94 -3.89
C VAL A 24 -10.38 -0.13 -3.92
N GLU A 25 -11.04 -0.04 -2.77
CA GLU A 25 -12.30 0.65 -2.58
C GLU A 25 -12.04 2.03 -1.98
N LEU A 26 -12.74 3.04 -2.52
CA LEU A 26 -12.71 4.40 -2.02
C LEU A 26 -13.81 4.47 -0.95
N LEU A 27 -13.42 4.60 0.32
CA LEU A 27 -14.35 4.49 1.46
C LEU A 27 -15.15 5.77 1.73
N LYS A 28 -14.94 6.83 0.93
CA LYS A 28 -15.85 7.97 0.84
C LYS A 28 -16.34 8.06 -0.60
N ASP A 29 -17.63 8.32 -0.80
CA ASP A 29 -18.38 8.23 -2.07
C ASP A 29 -17.93 9.20 -3.19
N ASP A 30 -16.78 9.85 -3.04
CA ASP A 30 -16.47 11.10 -3.72
C ASP A 30 -15.20 11.06 -4.60
N PHE A 31 -14.62 9.88 -4.83
CA PHE A 31 -13.32 9.77 -5.53
C PHE A 31 -13.42 9.43 -7.01
N VAL A 32 -12.55 10.06 -7.82
CA VAL A 32 -12.30 9.66 -9.21
C VAL A 32 -11.06 8.78 -9.26
N CYS A 33 -11.25 7.49 -9.52
CA CYS A 33 -10.16 6.58 -9.82
C CYS A 33 -9.72 6.78 -11.28
N THR A 34 -8.54 7.35 -11.49
CA THR A 34 -7.85 7.20 -12.77
C THR A 34 -6.91 6.00 -12.62
N GLN A 35 -7.35 4.82 -13.04
CA GLN A 35 -6.43 3.69 -13.19
C GLN A 35 -5.40 4.08 -14.25
N SER A 36 -4.14 4.21 -13.85
CA SER A 36 -3.04 4.42 -14.77
C SER A 36 -1.89 3.56 -14.28
N ALA A 37 -1.71 2.41 -14.93
CA ALA A 37 -0.55 1.57 -14.71
C ALA A 37 0.67 2.34 -15.24
N SER A 38 1.46 2.90 -14.33
CA SER A 38 2.79 3.42 -14.65
C SER A 38 3.81 2.64 -13.84
N SER A 39 4.56 1.77 -14.51
CA SER A 39 5.74 1.14 -13.93
C SER A 39 6.89 2.15 -14.00
N SER A 40 7.10 2.88 -12.91
CA SER A 40 8.28 3.73 -12.76
C SER A 40 9.13 3.14 -11.64
N ILE A 41 10.21 2.44 -11.99
CA ILE A 41 11.31 2.15 -11.05
C ILE A 41 11.99 3.49 -10.78
N SER A 42 11.65 4.11 -9.65
CA SER A 42 12.45 5.16 -9.03
C SER A 42 13.49 4.50 -8.13
N THR A 43 14.74 4.93 -8.20
CA THR A 43 15.76 4.56 -7.22
C THR A 43 15.29 5.01 -5.82
N GLU A 44 15.04 4.04 -4.95
CA GLU A 44 14.50 4.21 -3.59
C GLU A 44 15.58 4.77 -2.64
N GLU A 45 15.91 6.04 -2.76
CA GLU A 45 16.62 6.76 -1.70
C GLU A 45 15.61 7.15 -0.60
N ASP A 46 15.93 6.83 0.66
CA ASP A 46 15.14 7.11 1.88
C ASP A 46 13.74 6.46 1.96
N VAL A 47 13.67 5.13 2.07
CA VAL A 47 12.42 4.41 2.42
C VAL A 47 12.22 4.38 3.93
N GLU A 48 11.10 4.91 4.40
CA GLU A 48 10.69 4.83 5.80
C GLU A 48 9.99 3.48 6.07
N LEU A 49 10.55 2.69 6.99
CA LEU A 49 9.97 1.43 7.46
C LEU A 49 8.99 1.72 8.60
N LEU A 50 7.75 1.28 8.43
CA LEU A 50 6.65 1.51 9.35
C LEU A 50 6.28 0.19 10.02
N GLU A 51 6.23 0.21 11.35
CA GLU A 51 5.87 -0.95 12.16
C GLU A 51 4.46 -0.78 12.69
N PHE A 52 3.59 -1.74 12.35
CA PHE A 52 2.24 -1.77 12.91
C PHE A 52 2.29 -2.17 14.38
N THR A 53 1.52 -1.44 15.19
CA THR A 53 1.29 -1.74 16.61
C THR A 53 -0.13 -2.24 16.81
N GLU A 54 -0.33 -3.22 17.69
CA GLU A 54 -1.67 -3.67 18.06
C GLU A 54 -2.43 -2.51 18.72
N ALA A 55 -3.55 -2.11 18.10
CA ALA A 55 -4.42 -1.03 18.60
C ALA A 55 -5.61 -1.59 19.38
N SER A 56 -6.13 -2.74 18.94
CA SER A 56 -7.16 -3.52 19.61
C SER A 56 -7.09 -4.98 19.16
N GLU A 57 -7.95 -5.83 19.72
CA GLU A 57 -8.10 -7.21 19.27
C GLU A 57 -8.30 -7.25 17.75
N ASN A 58 -7.42 -7.97 17.05
CA ASN A 58 -7.41 -8.14 15.59
C ASN A 58 -7.20 -6.86 14.75
N ILE A 59 -6.77 -5.74 15.34
CA ILE A 59 -6.48 -4.50 14.61
C ILE A 59 -5.08 -4.02 14.92
N PHE A 60 -4.31 -3.80 13.86
CA PHE A 60 -2.94 -3.32 13.93
C PHE A 60 -2.81 -2.02 13.13
N GLU A 61 -2.24 -0.98 13.73
CA GLU A 61 -2.23 0.38 13.17
C GLU A 61 -0.83 1.00 13.06
N ILE A 62 -0.67 1.90 12.10
CA ILE A 62 0.43 2.87 11.98
C ILE A 62 -0.13 4.28 11.86
N SER A 63 0.61 5.27 12.38
CA SER A 63 0.26 6.68 12.24
C SER A 63 1.51 7.55 12.16
N LEU A 64 1.78 8.10 10.98
CA LEU A 64 2.81 9.10 10.73
C LEU A 64 2.14 10.45 10.57
N THR A 65 2.54 11.43 11.36
CA THR A 65 1.89 12.75 11.40
C THR A 65 2.94 13.85 11.35
N GLY A 66 2.61 14.95 10.67
CA GLY A 66 3.50 16.10 10.56
C GLY A 66 4.65 15.88 9.60
N ILE A 67 4.50 14.95 8.65
CA ILE A 67 5.54 14.69 7.65
C ILE A 67 5.49 15.79 6.60
N SER A 68 6.61 16.46 6.38
CA SER A 68 6.71 17.54 5.40
C SER A 68 6.85 16.98 3.98
N ILE A 69 6.18 17.65 3.05
CA ILE A 69 6.26 17.34 1.63
C ILE A 69 6.14 18.62 0.81
N VAL A 70 6.92 18.68 -0.27
CA VAL A 70 6.90 19.77 -1.25
C VAL A 70 6.48 19.27 -2.63
N LYS A 71 6.17 20.19 -3.54
CA LYS A 71 5.76 19.84 -4.90
C LYS A 71 6.84 19.00 -5.60
N GLY A 72 6.43 17.90 -6.23
CA GLY A 72 7.30 17.00 -6.97
C GLY A 72 8.08 16.01 -6.10
N GLN A 73 7.94 16.06 -4.78
CA GLN A 73 8.56 15.11 -3.87
C GLN A 73 7.70 13.85 -3.69
N THR A 74 8.35 12.69 -3.65
CA THR A 74 7.76 11.43 -3.19
C THR A 74 8.34 11.08 -1.83
N ARG A 75 7.48 10.67 -0.90
CA ARG A 75 7.85 9.99 0.35
C ARG A 75 7.57 8.50 0.18
N TYR A 76 8.61 7.68 0.29
CA TYR A 76 8.53 6.23 0.16
C TYR A 76 8.34 5.62 1.54
N ASN A 77 7.23 4.90 1.73
CA ASN A 77 6.93 4.25 3.00
C ASN A 77 6.68 2.76 2.75
N LYS A 78 7.07 1.93 3.71
CA LYS A 78 6.93 0.48 3.61
C LYS A 78 6.43 -0.09 4.94
N ALA A 79 5.34 -0.86 4.91
CA ALA A 79 4.71 -1.40 6.12
C ALA A 79 4.48 -2.91 5.99
N TYR A 80 4.78 -3.67 7.05
CA TYR A 80 4.63 -5.14 7.04
C TYR A 80 3.23 -5.57 7.49
N VAL A 81 2.49 -6.22 6.61
CA VAL A 81 1.14 -6.77 6.89
C VAL A 81 1.25 -8.26 7.23
N GLY A 82 0.59 -8.69 8.30
CA GLY A 82 0.59 -10.08 8.75
C GLY A 82 -0.15 -11.04 7.82
N SER A 83 0.22 -12.33 7.84
CA SER A 83 -0.26 -13.38 6.91
C SER A 83 -1.71 -13.87 7.11
N LYS A 84 -2.56 -13.08 7.77
CA LYS A 84 -3.99 -13.33 7.99
C LYS A 84 -4.84 -12.06 7.88
N ALA A 85 -4.27 -10.97 7.37
CA ALA A 85 -5.02 -9.74 7.20
C ALA A 85 -6.16 -9.96 6.20
N LEU A 86 -7.39 -9.61 6.56
CA LEU A 86 -8.57 -9.65 5.70
C LEU A 86 -8.58 -8.46 4.73
N TYR A 87 -8.22 -7.29 5.22
CA TYR A 87 -8.11 -6.05 4.45
C TYR A 87 -7.18 -5.05 5.15
N LEU A 88 -6.76 -4.04 4.37
CA LEU A 88 -5.88 -2.96 4.78
C LEU A 88 -6.58 -1.63 4.49
N ASP A 89 -6.93 -0.90 5.55
CA ASP A 89 -7.45 0.46 5.47
C ASP A 89 -6.30 1.46 5.48
N ILE A 90 -6.36 2.47 4.60
CA ILE A 90 -5.32 3.48 4.47
C ILE A 90 -5.98 4.85 4.40
N SER A 91 -5.46 5.80 5.18
CA SER A 91 -5.87 7.19 5.12
C SER A 91 -4.67 8.11 4.94
N LEU A 92 -4.77 9.04 4.01
CA LEU A 92 -3.84 10.15 3.81
C LEU A 92 -4.62 11.46 3.97
N SER A 93 -4.17 12.36 4.83
CA SER A 93 -4.78 13.69 4.98
C SER A 93 -3.71 14.77 5.12
N TRP A 94 -4.04 16.00 4.73
CA TRP A 94 -3.13 17.14 4.84
C TRP A 94 -3.89 18.44 5.12
N GLY A 95 -3.17 19.53 5.36
CA GLY A 95 -3.78 20.79 5.80
C GLY A 95 -4.69 21.44 4.74
N SER A 96 -4.11 21.83 3.60
CA SER A 96 -4.78 22.69 2.62
C SER A 96 -5.43 21.91 1.48
N ALA A 97 -6.74 22.04 1.29
CA ALA A 97 -7.45 21.49 0.13
C ALA A 97 -7.06 22.13 -1.22
N ARG A 98 -6.28 23.23 -1.22
CA ARG A 98 -5.66 23.78 -2.43
C ARG A 98 -4.42 23.00 -2.87
N ASN A 99 -3.80 22.30 -1.92
CA ASN A 99 -2.69 21.39 -2.19
C ASN A 99 -3.26 20.02 -2.58
N ILE A 100 -2.59 19.36 -3.51
CA ILE A 100 -2.96 18.04 -4.02
C ILE A 100 -1.80 17.10 -3.74
N LEU A 101 -2.06 16.13 -2.88
CA LEU A 101 -1.22 14.95 -2.71
C LEU A 101 -1.87 13.77 -3.43
N SER A 102 -1.09 12.75 -3.73
CA SER A 102 -1.58 11.48 -4.28
C SER A 102 -0.92 10.30 -3.56
N LEU A 103 -1.62 9.17 -3.55
CA LEU A 103 -1.19 7.94 -2.89
C LEU A 103 -1.06 6.82 -3.92
N THR A 104 0.08 6.14 -3.95
CA THR A 104 0.28 4.92 -4.76
C THR A 104 0.60 3.76 -3.83
N ILE A 105 -0.10 2.65 -3.99
CA ILE A 105 0.07 1.45 -3.17
C ILE A 105 0.79 0.40 -4.02
N TYR A 106 1.75 -0.30 -3.45
CA TYR A 106 2.36 -1.48 -4.07
C TYR A 106 2.14 -2.69 -3.20
N SER A 107 1.67 -3.78 -3.81
CA SER A 107 1.59 -5.09 -3.16
C SER A 107 2.98 -5.62 -2.81
N PRO A 108 3.10 -6.69 -1.99
CA PRO A 108 4.37 -7.33 -1.71
C PRO A 108 5.07 -7.90 -2.95
N THR A 109 4.32 -8.23 -4.00
CA THR A 109 4.86 -8.66 -5.31
C THR A 109 5.27 -7.49 -6.21
N GLY A 110 4.99 -6.24 -5.81
CA GLY A 110 5.34 -5.04 -6.58
C GLY A 110 4.25 -4.57 -7.55
N VAL A 111 3.05 -5.17 -7.55
CA VAL A 111 1.92 -4.70 -8.35
C VAL A 111 1.47 -3.34 -7.82
N SER A 112 1.33 -2.36 -8.72
CA SER A 112 0.98 -0.99 -8.39
C SER A 112 -0.53 -0.75 -8.47
N TYR A 113 -1.06 0.02 -7.51
CA TYR A 113 -2.45 0.46 -7.43
C TYR A 113 -2.50 1.98 -7.20
N GLY A 114 -3.17 2.70 -8.10
CA GLY A 114 -3.22 4.16 -8.10
C GLY A 114 -2.45 4.75 -9.29
N ALA A 115 -1.98 6.01 -9.22
CA ALA A 115 -2.05 6.93 -8.08
C ALA A 115 -3.48 7.45 -7.81
N TYR A 116 -3.92 7.35 -6.55
CA TYR A 116 -5.19 7.91 -6.08
C TYR A 116 -5.04 9.40 -5.79
N LYS A 117 -6.02 10.20 -6.19
CA LYS A 117 -6.07 11.65 -5.97
C LYS A 117 -7.32 12.01 -5.18
N PRO A 118 -7.30 13.07 -4.37
CA PRO A 118 -8.49 13.60 -3.73
C PRO A 118 -9.51 14.08 -4.77
N GLN A 119 -10.78 14.11 -4.37
CA GLN A 119 -11.77 14.92 -5.08
C GLN A 119 -11.38 16.41 -5.05
N SER A 120 -11.87 17.17 -6.03
CA SER A 120 -11.75 18.62 -6.02
C SER A 120 -12.28 19.21 -4.71
N GLY A 121 -11.45 19.97 -4.00
CA GLY A 121 -11.80 20.59 -2.72
C GLY A 121 -11.63 19.68 -1.50
N SER A 122 -11.18 18.43 -1.67
CA SER A 122 -10.80 17.54 -0.56
C SER A 122 -9.30 17.59 -0.30
N ASN A 123 -8.93 17.44 0.97
CA ASN A 123 -7.56 17.32 1.46
C ASN A 123 -7.29 15.93 2.07
N SER A 124 -8.05 14.91 1.65
CA SER A 124 -7.90 13.55 2.17
C SER A 124 -8.17 12.47 1.12
N ILE A 125 -7.56 11.32 1.34
CA ILE A 125 -7.73 10.05 0.62
C ILE A 125 -8.01 8.96 1.66
N VAL A 126 -9.08 8.17 1.49
CA VAL A 126 -9.40 7.05 2.38
C VAL A 126 -9.74 5.83 1.53
N LEU A 127 -8.99 4.76 1.72
CA LEU A 127 -9.02 3.56 0.90
C LEU A 127 -9.14 2.30 1.76
N ARG A 128 -9.72 1.26 1.17
CA ARG A 128 -9.61 -0.13 1.63
C ARG A 128 -9.02 -0.98 0.53
N VAL A 129 -7.98 -1.75 0.86
CA VAL A 129 -7.43 -2.79 0.00
C VAL A 129 -7.93 -4.13 0.51
N ARG A 130 -8.58 -4.92 -0.35
CA ARG A 130 -9.03 -6.28 -0.04
C ARG A 130 -8.68 -7.25 -1.17
N PRO A 131 -8.50 -8.54 -0.88
CA PRO A 131 -8.23 -9.52 -1.93
C PRO A 131 -9.40 -9.58 -2.91
N LYS A 132 -9.12 -9.60 -4.23
CA LYS A 132 -10.16 -9.83 -5.25
C LYS A 132 -10.64 -11.28 -5.23
N THR A 133 -9.72 -12.20 -4.96
CA THR A 133 -9.96 -13.63 -4.80
C THR A 133 -9.23 -14.15 -3.56
N GLY A 134 -9.82 -15.15 -2.89
CA GLY A 134 -9.32 -15.69 -1.63
C GLY A 134 -9.81 -14.91 -0.40
N THR A 135 -9.36 -15.32 0.78
CA THR A 135 -9.83 -14.78 2.07
C THR A 135 -8.92 -13.68 2.63
N TYR A 136 -7.61 -13.85 2.48
CA TYR A 136 -6.62 -12.99 3.12
C TYR A 136 -5.84 -12.19 2.08
N LEU A 137 -5.45 -10.98 2.46
CA LEU A 137 -4.37 -10.25 1.83
C LEU A 137 -3.08 -11.06 1.93
N GLN A 138 -2.24 -10.94 0.89
CA GLN A 138 -0.88 -11.41 0.97
C GLN A 138 -0.14 -10.68 2.11
N GLY A 139 0.36 -11.48 3.04
CA GLY A 139 1.29 -11.00 4.06
C GLY A 139 2.62 -10.57 3.44
N GLY A 140 3.28 -9.61 4.05
CA GLY A 140 4.55 -9.06 3.58
C GLY A 140 4.54 -7.55 3.54
N TYR A 141 5.55 -6.98 2.89
CA TYR A 141 5.73 -5.54 2.85
C TYR A 141 4.94 -4.88 1.74
N TRP A 142 4.01 -4.01 2.13
CA TRP A 142 3.27 -3.13 1.24
C TRP A 142 3.96 -1.77 1.19
N LYS A 143 4.05 -1.14 0.01
CA LYS A 143 4.57 0.23 -0.12
C LYS A 143 3.43 1.23 -0.23
N LEU A 144 3.53 2.34 0.50
CA LEU A 144 2.52 3.40 0.60
C LEU A 144 3.15 4.73 0.21
N ASN A 145 3.30 4.98 -1.09
CA ASN A 145 4.04 6.13 -1.59
C ASN A 145 3.15 7.38 -1.65
N VAL A 146 3.59 8.45 -1.00
CA VAL A 146 2.89 9.75 -0.97
C VAL A 146 3.62 10.72 -1.88
N PHE A 147 2.93 11.27 -2.88
CA PHE A 147 3.50 12.20 -3.85
C PHE A 147 2.83 13.57 -3.79
N GLY A 148 3.64 14.63 -3.68
CA GLY A 148 3.20 16.02 -3.68
C GLY A 148 2.91 16.53 -5.10
N ALA A 149 1.73 16.20 -5.65
CA ALA A 149 1.39 16.49 -7.04
C ALA A 149 1.28 18.01 -7.35
N SER A 150 0.64 18.78 -6.46
CA SER A 150 0.53 20.23 -6.60
C SER A 150 0.49 20.88 -5.24
N ILE A 151 1.61 21.41 -4.77
CA ILE A 151 1.73 22.06 -3.45
C ILE A 151 2.26 23.47 -3.63
N SER A 152 1.66 24.43 -2.93
CA SER A 152 2.23 25.77 -2.75
C SER A 152 3.06 25.80 -1.47
N GLY A 153 4.38 25.99 -1.59
CA GLY A 153 5.30 25.98 -0.45
C GLY A 153 5.50 24.57 0.12
N THR A 154 5.37 24.44 1.43
CA THR A 154 5.47 23.18 2.16
C THR A 154 4.10 22.80 2.72
N GLU A 155 3.72 21.54 2.55
CA GLU A 155 2.54 20.94 3.18
C GLU A 155 2.99 19.92 4.22
N TYR A 156 2.13 19.67 5.21
CA TYR A 156 2.32 18.61 6.19
C TYR A 156 1.15 17.64 6.09
N TYR A 157 1.46 16.35 6.10
CA TYR A 157 0.46 15.31 5.99
C TYR A 157 0.50 14.33 7.16
N THR A 158 -0.61 13.60 7.30
CA THR A 158 -0.75 12.43 8.14
C THR A 158 -1.06 11.23 7.26
N LEU A 159 -0.26 10.16 7.38
CA LEU A 159 -0.51 8.85 6.79
C LEU A 159 -0.85 7.88 7.91
N LYS A 160 -1.99 7.21 7.81
CA LYS A 160 -2.37 6.11 8.68
C LYS A 160 -2.68 4.88 7.85
N ALA A 161 -2.40 3.71 8.40
CA ALA A 161 -2.89 2.46 7.88
C ALA A 161 -3.29 1.54 9.01
N ALA A 162 -4.27 0.68 8.77
CA ALA A 162 -4.75 -0.32 9.71
C ALA A 162 -5.02 -1.62 8.96
N TYR A 163 -4.46 -2.74 9.41
CA TYR A 163 -4.89 -4.05 8.90
C TYR A 163 -5.69 -4.79 9.96
N HIS A 164 -6.66 -5.57 9.47
CA HIS A 164 -7.62 -6.30 10.30
C HIS A 164 -7.46 -7.79 10.05
N THR A 165 -7.43 -8.60 11.10
CA THR A 165 -7.25 -10.07 11.02
C THR A 165 -8.49 -10.86 11.39
#